data_AF-A0A533X6R9-F1
#
_entry.id   AF-A0A533X6R9-F1
#
_cell.length_a   1.000
_cell.length_b   1.000
_cell.length_c   1.000
_cell.angle_alpha   90.00
_cell.angle_beta   90.00
_cell.angle_gamma   90.00
#
_symmetry.space_group_name_H-M   'P 1'
#
loop_
_entity.id
_entity.type
_entity.pdbx_description
1 polymer ?
#
loop_
_entity_poly.entity_id
_entity_poly.type
_entity_poly.pdbx_seq_one_letter_code
_entity_poly.pdbx_strand_id
1 'polypeptide(L)'
;MRPTEVKVLSLRGLSSLVLDLVALGILFVFAGFAIIFIAMILSASSEPGTEGRVRGGGVVMIGPIPLVFGSDMKWASVAIVLALVLILVTLVVNLYVI
;
A
#
# COMPACT_ATOMS: atom_id res chain seq x y z
N MET A 1 -19.71 -12.35 -45.91
CA MET A 1 -19.37 -12.19 -44.47
C MET A 1 -19.39 -10.72 -44.11
N ARG A 2 -20.08 -10.34 -43.03
CA ARG A 2 -20.23 -8.93 -42.63
C ARG A 2 -18.99 -8.47 -41.84
N PRO A 3 -18.27 -7.42 -42.26
CA PRO A 3 -17.03 -6.96 -41.61
C PRO A 3 -17.24 -6.52 -40.15
N THR A 4 -18.48 -6.29 -39.73
CA THR A 4 -18.85 -5.95 -38.35
C THR A 4 -18.70 -7.12 -37.38
N GLU A 5 -18.84 -8.37 -37.82
CA GLU A 5 -18.76 -9.56 -36.94
C GLU A 5 -17.32 -9.94 -36.57
N VAL A 6 -16.36 -9.62 -37.44
CA VAL A 6 -14.93 -9.89 -37.19
C VAL A 6 -14.37 -8.93 -36.14
N LYS A 7 -14.80 -7.66 -36.16
CA LYS A 7 -14.34 -6.63 -35.21
C LYS A 7 -14.86 -6.89 -33.79
N VAL A 8 -16.12 -7.33 -33.63
CA VAL A 8 -16.68 -7.64 -32.30
C VAL A 8 -16.04 -8.87 -31.65
N LEU A 9 -15.58 -9.85 -32.44
CA LEU A 9 -14.88 -11.01 -31.92
C LEU A 9 -13.50 -10.64 -31.35
N SER A 10 -12.77 -9.76 -32.04
CA SER A 10 -11.48 -9.23 -31.56
C SER A 10 -11.61 -8.36 -30.30
N LEU A 11 -12.66 -7.52 -30.22
CA LEU A 11 -12.96 -6.71 -29.03
C LEU A 11 -13.29 -7.56 -27.80
N ARG A 12 -14.03 -8.67 -27.98
CA ARG A 12 -14.33 -9.60 -26.89
C ARG A 12 -13.08 -10.31 -26.36
N GLY A 13 -12.20 -10.78 -27.25
CA GLY A 13 -10.94 -11.41 -26.85
C GLY A 13 -10.00 -10.47 -26.09
N LEU A 14 -9.95 -9.18 -26.49
CA LEU A 14 -9.16 -8.19 -25.74
C LEU A 14 -9.75 -7.95 -24.35
N SER A 15 -11.08 -7.87 -24.23
CA SER A 15 -11.74 -7.65 -22.94
C SER A 15 -11.53 -8.78 -21.94
N SER A 16 -11.55 -10.04 -22.39
CA SER A 16 -11.29 -11.18 -21.50
C SER A 16 -9.86 -11.18 -20.96
N LEU A 17 -8.86 -10.88 -21.80
CA LEU A 17 -7.46 -10.79 -21.35
C LEU A 17 -7.25 -9.68 -20.31
N VAL A 18 -7.92 -8.53 -20.52
CA VAL A 18 -7.88 -7.43 -19.55
C VAL A 18 -8.53 -7.84 -18.23
N LEU A 19 -9.68 -8.51 -18.27
CA LEU A 19 -10.37 -9.00 -17.06
C LEU A 19 -9.53 -10.05 -16.31
N ASP A 20 -8.86 -10.96 -17.02
CA ASP A 20 -7.98 -11.97 -16.42
C ASP A 20 -6.79 -11.33 -15.72
N LEU A 21 -6.19 -10.29 -16.32
CA LEU A 21 -5.07 -9.56 -15.70
C LEU A 21 -5.53 -8.78 -14.46
N VAL A 22 -6.70 -8.15 -14.50
CA VAL A 22 -7.29 -7.47 -13.35
C VAL A 22 -7.59 -8.48 -12.23
N ALA A 23 -8.20 -9.61 -12.55
CA ALA A 23 -8.49 -10.68 -11.59
C ALA A 23 -7.20 -11.23 -10.94
N LEU A 24 -6.15 -11.44 -11.74
CA LEU A 24 -4.85 -11.88 -11.26
C LEU A 24 -4.22 -10.83 -10.34
N GLY A 25 -4.28 -9.55 -10.71
CA GLY A 25 -3.82 -8.45 -9.86
C GLY A 25 -4.54 -8.39 -8.51
N ILE A 26 -5.87 -8.51 -8.52
CA ILE A 26 -6.68 -8.58 -7.30
C ILE A 26 -6.26 -9.78 -6.45
N LEU A 27 -6.09 -10.96 -7.05
CA LEU A 27 -5.63 -12.17 -6.36
C LEU A 27 -4.26 -11.97 -5.69
N PHE A 28 -3.32 -11.31 -6.38
CA PHE A 28 -2.00 -10.98 -5.83
C PHE A 28 -2.08 -10.00 -4.65
N VAL A 29 -2.94 -8.99 -4.71
CA VAL A 29 -3.17 -8.06 -3.58
C VAL A 29 -3.69 -8.82 -2.36
N PHE A 30 -4.67 -9.70 -2.54
CA PHE A 30 -5.19 -10.53 -1.44
C PHE A 30 -4.14 -11.50 -0.90
N ALA A 31 -3.37 -12.15 -1.77
CA ALA A 31 -2.29 -13.04 -1.36
C ALA A 31 -1.21 -12.30 -0.56
N GLY A 32 -0.78 -11.14 -1.03
CA GLY A 32 0.19 -10.29 -0.33
C GLY A 32 -0.33 -9.82 1.03
N PHE A 33 -1.57 -9.37 1.09
CA PHE A 33 -2.21 -8.99 2.35
C PHE A 33 -2.30 -10.17 3.32
N ALA A 34 -2.73 -11.35 2.86
CA ALA A 34 -2.83 -12.55 3.67
C ALA A 34 -1.46 -12.99 4.24
N ILE A 35 -0.39 -12.94 3.44
CA ILE A 35 0.97 -13.25 3.89
C ILE A 35 1.41 -12.30 5.01
N ILE A 36 1.24 -10.98 4.82
CA ILE A 36 1.59 -9.97 5.83
C ILE A 36 0.76 -10.17 7.11
N PHE A 37 -0.53 -10.45 6.96
CA PHE A 37 -1.45 -10.65 8.07
C PHE A 37 -1.09 -11.89 8.89
N ILE A 38 -0.80 -13.02 8.24
CA ILE A 38 -0.34 -14.24 8.90
C ILE A 38 1.00 -13.99 9.61
N ALA A 39 1.95 -13.32 8.96
CA ALA A 39 3.23 -12.97 9.56
C ALA A 39 3.06 -12.11 10.83
N MET A 40 2.13 -11.14 10.79
CA MET A 40 1.80 -10.30 11.94
C MET A 40 1.22 -11.13 13.11
N ILE A 41 0.28 -12.04 12.84
CA ILE A 41 -0.30 -12.91 13.86
C ILE A 41 0.78 -13.82 14.48
N LEU A 42 1.58 -14.48 13.64
CA LEU A 42 2.65 -15.38 14.11
C LEU A 42 3.68 -14.61 14.97
N SER A 43 4.06 -13.42 14.52
CA SER A 43 5.00 -12.56 15.24
C SER A 43 4.42 -12.03 16.56
N ALA A 44 3.11 -11.82 16.64
CA ALA A 44 2.43 -11.44 17.88
C ALA A 44 2.26 -12.60 18.86
N SER A 45 2.20 -13.84 18.36
CA SER A 45 2.02 -15.07 19.18
C SER A 45 3.33 -15.68 19.71
N SER A 46 4.48 -15.17 19.29
CA SER A 46 5.78 -15.65 19.78
C SER A 46 6.02 -15.15 21.21
N GLU A 47 6.24 -16.07 22.16
CA GLU A 47 6.41 -15.78 23.59
C GLU A 47 7.64 -14.88 23.90
N PRO A 48 7.62 -14.10 25.00
CA PRO A 48 8.59 -13.04 25.32
C PRO A 48 10.00 -13.51 25.75
N GLY A 49 10.43 -14.71 25.37
CA GLY A 49 11.66 -15.36 25.85
C GLY A 49 12.98 -14.76 25.33
N THR A 50 12.92 -13.69 24.55
CA THR A 50 14.07 -12.88 24.18
C THR A 50 13.57 -11.45 24.20
N GLU A 51 14.36 -10.52 24.76
CA GLU A 51 14.07 -9.09 24.88
C GLU A 51 13.98 -8.37 23.52
N GLY A 52 13.24 -8.92 22.56
CA GLY A 52 12.84 -8.30 21.32
C GLY A 52 11.85 -7.20 21.63
N ARG A 53 12.33 -6.10 22.21
CA ARG A 53 11.59 -4.85 22.29
C ARG A 53 11.07 -4.60 20.88
N VAL A 54 9.74 -4.61 20.69
CA VAL A 54 9.14 -4.33 19.38
C VAL A 54 9.64 -2.96 18.99
N ARG A 55 10.56 -2.89 18.02
CA ARG A 55 11.14 -1.64 17.50
C ARG A 55 10.27 -1.20 16.35
N GLY A 56 9.26 -0.40 16.66
CA GLY A 56 8.30 0.14 15.71
C GLY A 56 8.18 1.64 15.88
N GLY A 57 7.84 2.33 14.80
CA GLY A 57 7.52 3.76 14.81
C GLY A 57 6.50 4.06 13.71
N GLY A 58 5.62 5.01 13.98
CA GLY A 58 4.58 5.47 13.08
C GLY A 58 4.28 6.95 13.29
N VAL A 59 3.64 7.57 12.33
CA VAL A 59 3.21 8.97 12.41
C VAL A 59 1.71 9.02 12.12
N VAL A 60 0.95 9.66 13.00
CA VAL A 60 -0.47 9.96 12.80
C VAL A 60 -0.57 11.42 12.35
N MET A 61 -1.18 11.65 11.19
CA MET A 61 -1.43 13.01 10.69
C MET A 61 -2.74 13.54 11.23
N ILE A 62 -2.71 14.63 12.00
CA ILE A 62 -3.91 15.39 12.39
C ILE A 62 -3.90 16.69 11.59
N GLY A 63 -4.56 16.67 10.43
CA GLY A 63 -4.35 17.70 9.42
C GLY A 63 -2.88 17.73 8.95
N PRO A 64 -2.32 18.91 8.61
CA PRO A 64 -0.93 19.03 8.19
C PRO A 64 0.09 18.91 9.35
N ILE A 65 -0.36 18.55 10.56
CA ILE A 65 0.49 18.41 11.74
C ILE A 65 0.77 16.91 11.98
N PRO A 66 2.01 16.43 11.76
CA PRO A 66 2.40 15.05 12.03
C PRO A 66 2.63 14.82 13.53
N LEU A 67 2.06 13.75 14.07
CA LEU A 67 2.27 13.29 15.44
C LEU A 67 3.00 11.94 15.47
N VAL A 68 4.18 11.92 16.07
CA VAL A 68 5.12 10.79 15.99
C VAL A 68 4.94 9.88 17.18
N PHE A 69 4.86 8.58 16.90
CA PHE A 69 4.81 7.52 17.89
C PHE A 69 5.87 6.47 17.56
N GLY A 70 6.49 5.88 18.58
CA GLY A 70 7.43 4.80 18.33
C GLY A 70 8.24 4.44 19.56
N SER A 71 8.56 3.16 19.65
CA SER A 71 9.45 2.58 20.65
C SER A 71 10.93 2.68 20.27
N ASP A 72 11.22 3.01 19.01
CA ASP A 72 12.58 3.17 18.48
C ASP A 72 12.72 4.47 17.70
N MET A 73 13.64 5.32 18.17
CA MET A 73 13.91 6.64 17.63
C MET A 73 14.42 6.60 16.19
N LYS A 74 15.07 5.50 15.76
CA LYS A 74 15.50 5.31 14.37
C LYS A 74 14.31 5.17 13.43
N TRP A 75 13.35 4.31 13.79
CA TRP A 75 12.13 4.09 13.00
C TRP A 75 11.18 5.28 13.06
N ALA A 76 11.07 5.93 14.22
CA ALA A 76 10.33 7.18 14.36
C ALA A 76 10.91 8.31 13.46
N SER A 77 12.24 8.44 13.40
CA SER A 77 12.89 9.45 12.54
C SER A 77 12.61 9.20 11.06
N VAL A 78 12.66 7.94 10.60
CA VAL A 78 12.30 7.59 9.22
C VAL A 78 10.84 7.95 8.93
N ALA A 79 9.93 7.65 9.86
CA ALA A 79 8.51 7.97 9.70
C ALA A 79 8.26 9.49 9.66
N ILE A 80 8.97 10.29 10.46
CA ILE A 80 8.92 11.76 10.43
C ILE A 80 9.37 12.30 9.07
N VAL A 81 10.51 11.84 8.56
CA VAL A 81 11.04 12.33 7.27
C VAL A 81 10.06 12.01 6.16
N LEU A 82 9.51 10.80 6.13
CA LEU A 82 8.50 10.40 5.16
C LEU A 82 7.24 11.28 5.26
N ALA A 83 6.74 11.50 6.48
CA ALA A 83 5.61 12.37 6.76
C ALA A 83 5.84 13.81 6.25
N LEU A 84 7.02 14.38 6.50
CA LEU A 84 7.38 15.72 6.05
C LEU A 84 7.47 15.81 4.51
N VAL A 85 8.06 14.80 3.86
CA VAL A 85 8.09 14.73 2.39
C VAL A 85 6.68 14.70 1.82
N LEU A 86 5.77 13.92 2.40
CA LEU A 86 4.37 13.86 1.95
C LEU A 86 3.64 15.19 2.14
N ILE A 87 3.88 15.90 3.25
CA ILE A 87 3.33 17.25 3.46
C ILE A 87 3.83 18.20 2.37
N LEU A 88 5.13 18.20 2.08
CA LEU A 88 5.71 19.06 1.03
C LEU A 88 5.12 18.74 -0.35
N VAL A 89 5.02 17.46 -0.70
CA VAL A 89 4.39 17.03 -1.97
C VAL A 89 2.96 17.55 -2.04
N THR A 90 2.18 17.38 -0.96
CA THR A 90 0.79 17.85 -0.91
C THR A 90 0.70 19.36 -1.06
N LEU A 91 1.59 20.11 -0.39
CA LEU A 91 1.62 21.57 -0.42
C LEU A 91 2.01 22.08 -1.82
N VAL A 92 3.03 21.48 -2.45
CA VAL A 92 3.45 21.82 -3.82
C VAL A 92 2.36 21.52 -4.83
N VAL A 93 1.73 20.33 -4.74
CA VAL A 93 0.62 19.97 -5.64
C VAL A 93 -0.54 20.93 -5.46
N ASN A 94 -0.93 21.24 -4.23
CA ASN A 94 -2.01 22.18 -3.95
C ASN A 94 -1.70 23.59 -4.48
N LEU A 95 -0.47 24.08 -4.29
CA LEU A 95 -0.03 25.38 -4.80
C LEU A 95 0.07 25.42 -6.33
N TYR A 96 0.39 24.31 -7.00
CA TYR A 96 0.45 24.23 -8.46
C TYR A 96 -0.94 24.13 -9.11
N VAL A 97 -1.90 23.52 -8.40
CA VAL A 97 -3.27 23.29 -8.88
C VAL A 97 -4.15 24.54 -8.78
N ILE A 98 -3.82 25.46 -7.86
CA ILE A 98 -4.52 26.74 -7.65
C ILE A 98 -3.86 27.83 -8.50
#